data_AF-A0A2V9KUE2-F1
#
_entry.id   AF-A0A2V9KUE2-F1
#
_cell.length_a   1.000
_cell.length_b   1.000
_cell.length_c   1.000
_cell.angle_alpha   90.00
_cell.angle_beta   90.00
_cell.angle_gamma   90.00
#
_symmetry.space_group_name_H-M   'P 1'
#
loop_
_entity.id
_entity.type
_entity.pdbx_description
1 polymer ?
#
loop_
_entity_poly.entity_id
_entity_poly.type
_entity_poly.pdbx_seq_one_letter_code
_entity_poly.pdbx_strand_id
1 'polypeptide(L)'
;MVPGLTLTLDYTHFTYQGLPDDAIEPLLAHASHFHARAACRGKLQAPLKQNTIDYRRVLRAMKGANYSGFVVLEYVWVDWMGCNEVDNLSETILLRDLLCSSARDA
;
A
#
# COMPACT_ATOMS: atom_id res chain seq x y z
N MET A 1 -2.78 -26.92 5.56
CA MET A 1 -3.03 -25.70 4.76
C MET A 1 -4.50 -25.65 4.42
N VAL A 2 -5.16 -24.50 4.58
CA VAL A 2 -6.56 -24.31 4.17
C VAL A 2 -6.56 -23.93 2.67
N PRO A 3 -7.11 -24.75 1.77
CA PRO A 3 -7.14 -24.42 0.34
C PRO A 3 -7.84 -23.09 0.10
N GLY A 4 -7.23 -22.22 -0.71
CA GLY A 4 -7.76 -20.90 -1.05
C GLY A 4 -7.53 -19.79 -0.02
N LEU A 5 -6.88 -20.09 1.12
CA LEU A 5 -6.48 -19.05 2.08
C LEU A 5 -5.31 -18.22 1.52
N THR A 6 -5.49 -16.90 1.47
CA THR A 6 -4.54 -15.91 0.95
C THR A 6 -4.49 -14.67 1.85
N LEU A 7 -3.54 -13.78 1.58
CA LEU A 7 -3.37 -12.52 2.29
C LEU A 7 -4.12 -11.36 1.59
N THR A 8 -4.74 -10.51 2.40
CA THR A 8 -4.91 -9.09 2.08
C THR A 8 -3.67 -8.37 2.59
N LEU A 9 -2.81 -7.92 1.67
CA LEU A 9 -1.53 -7.31 2.02
C LEU A 9 -1.64 -5.78 2.01
N ASP A 10 -1.18 -5.15 3.07
CA ASP A 10 -1.09 -3.69 3.20
C ASP A 10 0.29 -3.35 3.79
N TYR A 11 1.12 -2.67 3.00
CA TYR A 11 2.48 -2.28 3.41
C TYR A 11 2.49 -1.27 4.56
N THR A 12 1.39 -0.54 4.77
CA THR A 12 1.32 0.56 5.75
C THR A 12 1.45 0.05 7.17
N HIS A 13 0.92 -1.13 7.47
CA HIS A 13 1.03 -1.78 8.78
C HIS A 13 2.48 -2.11 9.16
N PHE A 14 3.35 -2.34 8.17
CA PHE A 14 4.78 -2.61 8.38
C PHE A 14 5.61 -1.32 8.34
N THR A 15 5.29 -0.42 7.40
CA THR A 15 5.95 0.88 7.24
C THR A 15 5.79 1.75 8.48
N TYR A 16 4.59 1.73 9.10
CA TYR A 16 4.33 2.38 10.38
C TYR A 16 5.33 1.96 11.46
N GLN A 17 5.70 0.67 11.48
CA GLN A 17 6.67 0.09 12.43
C GLN A 17 8.14 0.35 12.02
N GLY A 18 8.37 0.90 10.82
CA GLY A 18 9.70 1.18 10.29
C GLY A 18 10.34 0.02 9.54
N LEU A 19 9.57 -0.99 9.13
CA LEU A 19 10.08 -2.03 8.24
C LEU A 19 10.22 -1.49 6.81
N PRO A 20 11.33 -1.83 6.11
CA PRO A 20 11.52 -1.46 4.71
C PRO A 20 10.66 -2.33 3.77
N ASP A 21 10.38 -1.81 2.58
CA ASP A 21 9.56 -2.47 1.55
C ASP A 21 10.05 -3.88 1.20
N ASP A 22 11.36 -4.08 1.14
CA ASP A 22 12.00 -5.34 0.73
C ASP A 22 11.79 -6.49 1.72
N ALA A 23 11.60 -6.17 3.00
CA ALA A 23 11.23 -7.14 4.02
C ALA A 23 9.77 -7.61 3.88
N ILE A 24 8.91 -6.83 3.22
CA ILE A 24 7.48 -7.08 3.05
C ILE A 24 7.20 -7.80 1.73
N GLU A 25 7.97 -7.50 0.68
CA GLU A 25 7.85 -8.05 -0.69
C GLU A 25 7.60 -9.55 -0.79
N PRO A 26 8.26 -10.44 0.01
CA PRO A 26 7.99 -11.88 -0.07
C PRO A 26 6.54 -12.27 0.18
N LEU A 27 5.76 -11.45 0.91
CA LEU A 27 4.35 -11.70 1.19
C LEU A 27 3.45 -11.56 -0.06
N LEU A 28 3.91 -10.86 -1.11
CA LEU A 28 3.16 -10.69 -2.35
C LEU A 28 2.82 -12.02 -3.03
N ALA A 29 3.70 -13.03 -2.91
CA ALA A 29 3.48 -14.37 -3.46
C ALA A 29 2.30 -15.12 -2.79
N HIS A 30 1.82 -14.61 -1.65
CA HIS A 30 0.71 -15.19 -0.90
C HIS A 30 -0.53 -14.27 -0.88
N ALA A 31 -0.46 -13.12 -1.54
CA ALA A 31 -1.52 -12.12 -1.53
C ALA A 31 -2.48 -12.31 -2.71
N SER A 32 -3.77 -12.10 -2.44
CA SER A 32 -4.81 -11.99 -3.48
C SER A 32 -5.55 -10.64 -3.45
N HIS A 33 -5.29 -9.84 -2.43
CA HIS A 33 -5.78 -8.47 -2.30
C HIS A 33 -4.63 -7.58 -1.79
N PHE A 34 -4.60 -6.34 -2.26
CA PHE A 34 -3.61 -5.36 -1.83
C PHE A 34 -4.29 -4.04 -1.50
N HIS A 35 -4.03 -3.51 -0.32
CA HIS A 35 -4.52 -2.21 0.11
C HIS A 35 -3.38 -1.19 0.09
N ALA A 36 -3.68 0.00 -0.42
CA ALA A 36 -2.74 1.07 -0.62
C ALA A 36 -3.27 2.37 0.00
N ARG A 37 -2.44 2.97 0.85
CA ARG A 37 -2.55 4.34 1.36
C ARG A 37 -1.13 4.83 1.66
N ALA A 38 -0.88 6.12 1.61
CA ALA A 38 0.41 6.65 2.00
C ALA A 38 0.68 6.45 3.50
N ALA A 39 1.91 6.07 3.86
CA ALA A 39 2.32 5.86 5.25
C ALA A 39 3.79 6.20 5.47
N CYS A 40 4.16 6.42 6.73
CA CYS A 40 5.55 6.58 7.16
C CYS A 40 5.72 6.10 8.61
N ARG A 41 6.96 6.08 9.12
CA ARG A 41 7.22 5.63 10.49
C ARG A 41 6.38 6.42 11.49
N GLY A 42 5.57 5.71 12.28
CA GLY A 42 4.66 6.31 13.26
C GLY A 42 3.35 6.88 12.71
N LYS A 43 3.10 6.81 11.39
CA LYS A 43 1.80 7.17 10.78
C LYS A 43 1.31 6.09 9.81
N LEU A 44 0.19 5.44 10.17
CA LEU A 44 -0.46 4.43 9.31
C LEU A 44 -1.11 5.05 8.06
N GLN A 45 -1.58 6.30 8.20
CA GLN A 45 -2.10 7.11 7.12
C GLN A 45 -1.41 8.47 7.16
N ALA A 46 -0.77 8.85 6.05
CA ALA A 46 -0.05 10.11 5.92
C ALA A 46 -0.38 10.78 4.57
N PRO A 47 -0.19 12.11 4.43
CA PRO A 47 -0.20 12.74 3.11
C PRO A 47 0.87 12.12 2.20
N LEU A 48 0.60 11.99 0.90
CA LEU A 48 1.51 11.34 -0.06
C LEU A 48 2.90 11.98 -0.08
N LYS A 49 2.99 13.30 0.16
CA LYS A 49 4.27 14.03 0.28
C LYS A 49 5.17 13.55 1.43
N GLN A 50 4.62 12.83 2.41
CA GLN A 50 5.34 12.26 3.56
C GLN A 50 5.47 10.73 3.46
N ASN A 51 4.91 10.12 2.41
CA ASN A 51 4.95 8.68 2.21
C ASN A 51 6.38 8.16 2.07
N THR A 52 6.68 7.02 2.69
CA THR A 52 7.97 6.35 2.57
C THR A 52 7.91 5.01 1.83
N ILE A 53 6.73 4.57 1.40
CA ILE A 53 6.55 3.36 0.57
C ILE A 53 6.91 3.68 -0.89
N ASP A 54 7.86 2.96 -1.48
CA ASP A 54 8.16 3.09 -2.91
C ASP A 54 7.14 2.28 -3.73
N TYR A 55 6.01 2.92 -4.04
CA TYR A 55 4.96 2.28 -4.84
C TYR A 55 5.39 1.84 -6.23
N ARG A 56 6.41 2.47 -6.84
CA ARG A 56 6.95 1.99 -8.12
C ARG A 56 7.66 0.67 -7.94
N ARG A 57 8.43 0.52 -6.86
CA ARG A 57 9.05 -0.74 -6.47
C ARG A 57 8.00 -1.81 -6.15
N VAL A 58 6.98 -1.47 -5.37
CA VAL A 58 5.86 -2.39 -5.07
C VAL A 58 5.22 -2.93 -6.33
N LEU A 59 4.91 -2.08 -7.32
CA LEU A 59 4.30 -2.52 -8.58
C LEU A 59 5.22 -3.43 -9.40
N ARG A 60 6.54 -3.18 -9.41
CA ARG A 60 7.52 -4.08 -10.02
C ARG A 60 7.57 -5.43 -9.30
N ALA A 61 7.54 -5.42 -7.97
CA ALA A 61 7.53 -6.63 -7.16
C ALA A 61 6.24 -7.44 -7.38
N MET A 62 5.08 -6.77 -7.46
CA MET A 62 3.80 -7.40 -7.83
C MET A 62 3.87 -8.09 -9.19
N LYS A 63 4.42 -7.41 -10.21
CA LYS A 63 4.64 -7.99 -11.54
C LYS A 63 5.54 -9.23 -11.47
N GLY A 64 6.65 -9.15 -10.73
CA GLY A 64 7.56 -10.28 -10.54
C GLY A 64 6.97 -11.45 -9.74
N ALA A 65 6.01 -11.18 -8.86
CA ALA A 65 5.28 -12.19 -8.09
C ALA A 65 4.05 -12.74 -8.83
N ASN A 66 3.82 -12.35 -10.10
CA ASN A 66 2.62 -12.67 -10.87
C ASN A 66 1.31 -12.33 -10.15
N TYR A 67 1.31 -11.24 -9.39
CA TYR A 67 0.12 -10.78 -8.68
C TYR A 67 -0.99 -10.41 -9.67
N SER A 68 -2.17 -11.00 -9.48
CA SER A 68 -3.34 -10.83 -10.36
C SER A 68 -4.60 -10.34 -9.62
N GLY A 69 -4.46 -10.02 -8.34
CA GLY A 69 -5.53 -9.53 -7.49
C GLY A 69 -5.84 -8.04 -7.67
N PHE A 70 -6.68 -7.51 -6.79
CA PHE A 70 -7.07 -6.10 -6.82
C PHE A 70 -6.13 -5.22 -5.99
N VAL A 71 -5.93 -3.99 -6.45
CA VAL A 71 -5.29 -2.91 -5.67
C VAL A 71 -6.39 -1.95 -5.23
N VAL A 72 -6.55 -1.79 -3.93
CA VAL A 72 -7.59 -0.99 -3.28
C VAL A 72 -6.95 0.24 -2.66
N LEU A 73 -7.56 1.41 -2.84
CA LEU A 73 -7.17 2.62 -2.11
C LEU A 73 -7.93 2.66 -0.79
N GLU A 74 -7.23 2.54 0.33
CA GLU A 74 -7.84 2.40 1.66
C GLU A 74 -7.62 3.66 2.51
N TYR A 75 -8.45 4.67 2.33
CA TYR A 75 -8.47 5.84 3.20
C TYR A 75 -9.63 5.75 4.19
N VAL A 76 -9.33 5.98 5.46
CA VAL A 76 -10.33 5.98 6.55
C VAL A 76 -10.40 7.34 7.20
N TRP A 77 -11.59 7.73 7.64
CA TRP A 77 -11.78 8.95 8.44
C TRP A 77 -12.15 8.54 9.86
N VAL A 78 -11.13 8.46 10.71
CA VAL A 78 -11.23 8.08 12.13
C VAL A 78 -10.12 8.80 12.90
N ASP A 79 -10.36 9.15 14.16
CA ASP A 79 -9.38 9.81 15.03
C ASP A 79 -8.24 8.88 15.48
N TRP A 80 -8.48 7.57 15.47
CA TRP A 80 -7.48 6.55 15.76
C TRP A 80 -6.23 6.74 14.89
N MET A 81 -5.06 6.83 15.53
CA MET A 81 -3.75 7.07 14.90
C MET A 81 -3.68 8.34 14.03
N GLY A 82 -4.57 9.31 14.25
CA GLY A 82 -4.59 10.57 13.50
C GLY A 82 -4.99 10.42 12.03
N CYS A 83 -5.70 9.36 11.64
CA CYS A 83 -6.10 9.15 10.25
C CYS A 83 -6.97 10.31 9.71
N ASN A 84 -7.79 10.93 10.57
CA ASN A 84 -8.60 12.10 10.24
C ASN A 84 -7.80 13.39 9.93
N GLU A 85 -6.47 13.40 10.13
CA GLU A 85 -5.59 14.53 9.76
C GLU A 85 -5.25 14.58 8.26
N VAL A 86 -5.67 13.57 7.49
CA VAL A 86 -5.38 13.41 6.06
C VAL A 86 -6.63 13.71 5.24
N ASP A 87 -6.48 14.53 4.19
CA ASP A 87 -7.57 14.78 3.23
C ASP A 87 -7.75 13.55 2.33
N ASN A 88 -8.67 12.66 2.73
CA ASN A 88 -8.92 11.41 2.04
C ASN A 88 -9.28 11.58 0.56
N LEU A 89 -9.97 12.66 0.17
CA LEU A 89 -10.37 12.84 -1.23
C LEU A 89 -9.16 13.16 -2.11
N SER A 90 -8.40 14.19 -1.73
CA SER A 90 -7.23 14.61 -2.49
C SER A 90 -6.16 13.51 -2.51
N GLU A 91 -5.89 12.88 -1.36
CA GLU A 91 -4.84 11.86 -1.24
C GLU A 91 -5.21 10.54 -1.94
N THR A 92 -6.51 10.21 -2.05
CA THR A 92 -6.99 9.13 -2.92
C THR A 92 -6.64 9.42 -4.38
N ILE A 93 -6.94 10.63 -4.87
CA ILE A 93 -6.66 11.01 -6.27
C ILE A 93 -5.16 10.98 -6.55
N LEU A 94 -4.35 11.58 -5.67
CA LEU A 94 -2.90 11.64 -5.82
C LEU A 94 -2.26 10.25 -5.87
N LEU A 95 -2.63 9.36 -4.94
CA LEU A 95 -2.09 8.00 -4.92
C LEU A 95 -2.58 7.17 -6.12
N ARG A 96 -3.85 7.33 -6.52
CA ARG A 96 -4.40 6.70 -7.74
C ARG A 96 -3.58 7.09 -8.96
N ASP A 97 -3.31 8.38 -9.14
CA ASP A 97 -2.56 8.90 -10.29
C ASP A 97 -1.11 8.37 -10.30
N LEU A 98 -0.46 8.30 -9.13
CA LEU A 98 0.87 7.71 -8.98
C LEU A 98 0.87 6.22 -9.39
N LEU A 99 -0.09 5.43 -8.91
CA LEU A 99 -0.18 4.00 -9.23
C LEU A 99 -0.49 3.79 -10.71
N CYS A 100 -1.44 4.52 -11.27
CA CYS A 100 -1.82 4.40 -12.68
C CYS A 100 -0.71 4.84 -13.64
N SER A 101 0.03 5.91 -13.33
CA SER A 101 1.18 6.32 -14.13
C SER A 101 2.30 5.28 -14.06
N SER A 102 2.65 4.84 -12.85
CA SER A 102 3.70 3.86 -12.64
C SER A 102 3.39 2.49 -13.27
N ALA A 103 2.12 2.07 -13.29
CA ALA A 103 1.70 0.83 -13.94
C ALA A 103 1.77 0.88 -15.47
N ARG A 104 1.70 2.06 -16.09
CA ARG A 104 1.89 2.22 -17.54
C ARG A 104 3.36 2.13 -17.94
N ASP A 105 4.26 2.48 -17.02
CA ASP A 105 5.71 2.48 -17.23
C ASP A 105 6.38 1.13 -16.92
N ALA A 106 5.64 0.16 -16.33
CA ALA A 106 6.18 -1.08 -15.77
C ALA A 106 6.07 -2.31 -16.69
#